data_AF-A0A1V5WZ86-F1
#
_entry.id   AF-A0A1V5WZ86-F1
#
_cell.length_a   1.000
_cell.length_b   1.000
_cell.length_c   1.000
_cell.angle_alpha   90.00
_cell.angle_beta   90.00
_cell.angle_gamma   90.00
#
_symmetry.space_group_name_H-M   'P 1'
#
loop_
_entity.id
_entity.type
_entity.pdbx_description
1 polymer ?
#
loop_
_entity_poly.entity_id
_entity_poly.type
_entity_poly.pdbx_seq_one_letter_code
_entity_poly.pdbx_strand_id
1 'polypeptide(L)'
;MELEDMSKDDLLFIANAMKDGKTYEQAISELVPVDIRDLVNNFHSMFCKSTHIGEHCCAFYTEKDFTEPAHTMWTDVVKQVISEFMELDNVEEIIADVMAYLWRVENIKVEVEKEVAVGGLAIFNYLLTKSYHSEYP
;
A
#
# COMPACT_ATOMS: atom_id res chain seq x y z
N MET A 1 -4.96 -23.99 4.76
CA MET A 1 -5.89 -23.52 3.70
C MET A 1 -6.34 -24.76 2.96
N GLU A 2 -7.63 -25.07 3.04
CA GLU A 2 -8.18 -26.23 2.34
C GLU A 2 -8.56 -25.83 0.90
N LEU A 3 -8.61 -26.80 -0.01
CA LEU A 3 -8.95 -26.55 -1.42
C LEU A 3 -10.37 -25.98 -1.60
N GLU A 4 -11.25 -26.30 -0.65
CA GLU A 4 -12.68 -25.93 -0.66
C GLU A 4 -12.88 -24.42 -0.42
N ASP A 5 -11.92 -23.79 0.25
CA ASP A 5 -11.93 -22.37 0.61
C ASP A 5 -11.30 -21.49 -0.48
N MET A 6 -10.73 -22.09 -1.53
CA MET A 6 -9.97 -21.37 -2.55
C MET A 6 -10.86 -20.83 -3.67
N SER A 7 -10.57 -19.59 -4.10
CA SER A 7 -11.22 -19.05 -5.28
C SER A 7 -10.79 -19.80 -6.55
N LYS A 8 -11.60 -19.69 -7.61
CA LYS A 8 -11.25 -20.24 -8.93
C LYS A 8 -9.87 -19.77 -9.41
N ASP A 9 -9.51 -18.52 -9.15
CA ASP A 9 -8.27 -17.93 -9.62
C ASP A 9 -7.06 -18.42 -8.81
N ASP A 10 -7.25 -18.73 -7.52
CA ASP A 10 -6.23 -19.38 -6.69
C ASP A 10 -5.97 -20.81 -7.16
N LEU A 11 -7.05 -21.55 -7.48
CA LEU A 11 -6.94 -22.89 -8.06
C LEU A 11 -6.23 -22.88 -9.44
N LEU A 12 -6.51 -21.88 -10.27
CA LEU A 12 -5.83 -21.67 -11.55
C LEU A 12 -4.34 -21.35 -11.36
N PHE A 13 -3.98 -20.54 -10.36
CA PHE A 13 -2.58 -20.27 -10.02
C PHE A 13 -1.85 -21.56 -9.66
N ILE A 14 -2.42 -22.37 -8.76
CA ILE A 14 -1.84 -23.66 -8.34
C ILE A 14 -1.68 -24.60 -9.54
N ALA A 15 -2.71 -24.74 -10.37
CA ALA A 15 -2.67 -25.61 -11.55
C ALA A 15 -1.58 -25.19 -12.55
N ASN A 16 -1.38 -23.89 -12.75
CA ASN A 16 -0.31 -23.38 -13.61
C ASN A 16 1.08 -23.60 -13.01
N ALA A 17 1.26 -23.35 -11.71
CA ALA A 17 2.52 -23.60 -11.02
C ALA A 17 2.91 -25.09 -11.07
N MET A 18 1.94 -25.99 -10.91
CA MET A 18 2.16 -27.44 -11.02
C MET A 18 2.48 -27.86 -12.46
N LYS A 19 1.81 -27.26 -13.45
CA LYS A 19 2.13 -27.47 -14.88
C LYS A 19 3.57 -27.06 -15.20
N ASP A 20 4.09 -26.03 -14.55
CA ASP A 20 5.46 -25.53 -14.70
C ASP A 20 6.49 -26.32 -13.85
N GLY A 21 6.07 -27.40 -13.19
CA GLY A 21 6.94 -28.35 -12.51
C GLY A 21 7.09 -28.18 -11.00
N LYS A 22 6.33 -27.27 -10.36
CA LYS A 22 6.30 -27.14 -8.90
C LYS A 22 5.47 -28.25 -8.26
N THR A 23 5.80 -28.65 -7.03
CA THR A 23 4.92 -29.52 -6.24
C THR A 23 3.70 -28.73 -5.77
N TYR A 24 2.65 -29.46 -5.36
CA TYR A 24 1.46 -28.83 -4.77
C TYR A 24 1.81 -27.98 -3.55
N GLU A 25 2.69 -28.49 -2.67
CA GLU A 25 3.14 -27.80 -1.47
C GLU A 25 3.90 -26.51 -1.80
N GLN A 26 4.74 -26.55 -2.84
CA GLN A 26 5.45 -25.36 -3.33
C GLN A 26 4.46 -24.32 -3.88
N ALA A 27 3.51 -24.75 -4.70
CA ALA A 27 2.50 -23.87 -5.29
C ALA A 27 1.62 -23.20 -4.22
N ILE A 28 1.22 -23.96 -3.19
CA ILE A 28 0.46 -23.43 -2.05
C ILE A 28 1.30 -22.45 -1.23
N SER A 29 2.59 -22.73 -1.03
CA SER A 29 3.45 -21.86 -0.21
C SER A 29 3.69 -20.48 -0.82
N GLU A 30 3.55 -20.36 -2.14
CA GLU A 30 3.72 -19.11 -2.89
C GLU A 30 2.39 -18.40 -3.18
N LEU A 31 1.27 -19.05 -2.89
CA LEU A 31 -0.05 -18.49 -3.16
C LEU A 31 -0.34 -17.34 -2.19
N VAL A 32 -0.63 -16.17 -2.76
CA VAL A 32 -1.34 -15.09 -2.07
C VAL A 32 -2.81 -15.16 -2.51
N PRO A 33 -3.76 -15.45 -1.61
CA PRO A 33 -5.18 -15.54 -1.95
C PRO A 33 -5.72 -14.27 -2.64
N VAL A 34 -6.72 -14.41 -3.53
CA VAL A 34 -7.29 -13.26 -4.29
C VAL A 34 -7.76 -12.13 -3.38
N ASP A 35 -8.51 -12.45 -2.34
CA ASP A 35 -9.02 -11.53 -1.33
C ASP A 35 -7.89 -10.70 -0.69
N ILE A 36 -6.78 -11.35 -0.34
CA ILE A 36 -5.59 -10.68 0.18
C ILE A 36 -4.94 -9.81 -0.90
N ARG A 37 -4.83 -10.29 -2.15
CA ARG A 37 -4.25 -9.52 -3.26
C ARG A 37 -5.03 -8.24 -3.52
N ASP A 38 -6.36 -8.30 -3.48
CA ASP A 38 -7.24 -7.16 -3.68
C ASP A 38 -7.07 -6.13 -2.55
N LEU A 39 -6.99 -6.59 -1.29
CA LEU A 39 -6.67 -5.72 -0.15
C LEU A 39 -5.28 -5.08 -0.29
N VAL A 40 -4.27 -5.84 -0.68
CA VAL A 40 -2.91 -5.34 -0.91
C VAL A 40 -2.88 -4.27 -1.99
N ASN A 41 -3.54 -4.50 -3.13
CA ASN A 41 -3.64 -3.52 -4.21
C ASN A 41 -4.35 -2.25 -3.75
N ASN A 42 -5.43 -2.38 -2.99
CA ASN A 42 -6.17 -1.24 -2.44
C ASN A 42 -5.30 -0.43 -1.47
N PHE A 43 -4.69 -1.08 -0.49
CA PHE A 43 -3.77 -0.45 0.47
C PHE A 43 -2.63 0.27 -0.26
N HIS A 44 -1.94 -0.45 -1.15
CA HIS A 44 -0.85 0.13 -1.89
C HIS A 44 -1.30 1.35 -2.72
N SER A 45 -2.40 1.24 -3.47
CA SER A 45 -2.89 2.35 -4.31
C SER A 45 -3.23 3.61 -3.50
N MET A 46 -3.74 3.43 -2.28
CA MET A 46 -4.06 4.49 -1.33
C MET A 46 -2.78 5.20 -0.86
N PHE A 47 -1.79 4.47 -0.33
CA PHE A 47 -0.59 5.07 0.25
C PHE A 47 0.50 5.44 -0.77
N CYS A 48 0.52 4.81 -1.95
CA CYS A 48 1.48 5.15 -3.00
C CYS A 48 1.23 6.56 -3.54
N LYS A 49 -0.03 6.97 -3.72
CA LYS A 49 -0.41 8.29 -4.25
C LYS A 49 -0.10 9.44 -3.29
N SER A 50 -0.03 9.18 -1.98
CA SER A 50 0.35 10.20 -1.00
C SER A 50 1.86 10.44 -0.92
N THR A 51 2.67 9.48 -1.38
CA THR A 51 4.14 9.49 -1.24
C THR A 51 4.90 9.65 -2.56
N HIS A 52 4.32 9.27 -3.70
CA HIS A 52 5.02 9.27 -5.00
C HIS A 52 4.32 10.17 -6.03
N ILE A 53 5.10 11.02 -6.71
CA ILE A 53 4.63 11.81 -7.86
C ILE A 53 4.88 10.98 -9.13
N GLY A 54 3.98 10.05 -9.45
CA GLY A 54 3.96 9.28 -10.71
C GLY A 54 4.04 7.75 -10.53
N GLU A 55 3.29 7.03 -11.38
CA GLU A 55 3.13 5.56 -11.33
C GLU A 55 4.43 4.79 -11.63
N HIS A 56 5.35 5.36 -12.42
CA HIS A 56 6.61 4.71 -12.83
C HIS A 56 7.74 4.76 -11.79
N CYS A 57 7.49 5.37 -10.63
CA CYS A 57 8.49 5.51 -9.56
C CYS A 57 8.33 4.46 -8.46
N CYS A 58 7.28 3.64 -8.49
CA CYS A 58 7.00 2.66 -7.44
C CYS A 58 7.30 1.24 -7.90
N ALA A 59 8.20 0.55 -7.18
CA ALA A 59 8.61 -0.82 -7.45
C ALA A 59 7.42 -1.79 -7.54
N PHE A 60 6.39 -1.56 -6.72
CA PHE A 60 5.16 -2.37 -6.70
C PHE A 60 4.47 -2.44 -8.08
N TYR A 61 4.42 -1.34 -8.84
CA TYR A 61 3.79 -1.34 -10.18
C TYR A 61 4.70 -1.91 -11.28
N THR A 62 5.98 -2.19 -10.98
CA THR A 62 6.96 -2.68 -11.95
C THR A 62 7.36 -4.14 -11.72
N GLU A 63 7.16 -4.65 -10.52
CA GLU A 63 7.38 -6.05 -10.17
C GLU A 63 6.37 -6.96 -10.88
N LYS A 64 6.81 -8.17 -11.22
CA LYS A 64 6.05 -9.07 -12.11
C LYS A 64 4.97 -9.88 -11.39
N ASP A 65 5.22 -10.23 -10.14
CA ASP A 65 4.34 -11.08 -9.34
C ASP A 65 4.38 -10.72 -7.85
N PHE A 66 3.44 -11.30 -7.10
CA PHE A 66 3.24 -11.02 -5.67
C PHE A 66 4.30 -11.64 -4.75
N THR A 67 5.29 -12.35 -5.31
CA THR A 67 6.41 -12.93 -4.54
C THR A 67 7.62 -12.00 -4.49
N GLU A 68 7.60 -10.93 -5.28
CA GLU A 68 8.66 -9.93 -5.31
C GLU A 68 8.64 -9.02 -4.05
N PRO A 69 9.75 -8.31 -3.75
CA PRO A 69 9.93 -7.62 -2.47
C PRO A 69 8.86 -6.57 -2.13
N ALA A 70 8.46 -5.72 -3.07
CA ALA A 70 7.47 -4.67 -2.79
C ALA A 70 6.09 -5.27 -2.52
N HIS A 71 5.68 -6.28 -3.30
CA HIS A 71 4.42 -6.98 -3.05
C HIS A 71 4.42 -7.75 -1.73
N THR A 72 5.55 -8.40 -1.39
CA THR A 72 5.69 -9.15 -0.14
C THR A 72 5.58 -8.21 1.07
N MET A 73 6.23 -7.05 1.02
CA MET A 73 6.12 -6.03 2.08
C MET A 73 4.66 -5.63 2.34
N TRP A 74 3.90 -5.34 1.29
CA TRP A 74 2.49 -4.96 1.44
C TRP A 74 1.60 -6.12 1.86
N THR A 75 1.91 -7.33 1.39
CA THR A 75 1.21 -8.55 1.83
C THR A 75 1.39 -8.77 3.32
N ASP A 76 2.59 -8.56 3.86
CA ASP A 76 2.87 -8.66 5.30
C ASP A 76 2.12 -7.59 6.10
N VAL A 77 2.05 -6.35 5.60
CA VAL A 77 1.25 -5.28 6.21
C VAL A 77 -0.23 -5.68 6.28
N VAL A 78 -0.82 -6.14 5.18
CA VAL A 78 -2.23 -6.54 5.16
C VAL A 78 -2.48 -7.73 6.08
N LYS A 79 -1.60 -8.73 6.08
CA LYS A 79 -1.70 -9.88 7.01
C LYS A 79 -1.62 -9.45 8.46
N GLN A 80 -0.73 -8.52 8.79
CA GLN A 80 -0.63 -7.97 10.14
C GLN A 80 -1.95 -7.29 10.53
N VAL A 81 -2.50 -6.43 9.68
CA VAL A 81 -3.78 -5.77 9.94
C VAL A 81 -4.90 -6.79 10.14
N ILE A 82 -5.03 -7.79 9.26
CA ILE A 82 -6.04 -8.86 9.44
C ILE A 82 -5.86 -9.58 10.77
N SER A 83 -4.62 -9.89 11.15
CA SER A 83 -4.33 -10.56 12.42
C SER A 83 -4.71 -9.72 13.65
N GLU A 84 -4.56 -8.39 13.58
CA GLU A 84 -4.94 -7.47 14.65
C GLU A 84 -6.46 -7.38 14.85
N PHE A 85 -7.24 -7.70 13.82
CA PHE A 85 -8.70 -7.65 13.83
C PHE A 85 -9.38 -9.02 13.76
N MET A 86 -8.63 -10.12 13.89
CA MET A 86 -9.13 -11.48 13.66
C MET A 86 -10.30 -11.92 14.56
N GLU A 87 -10.51 -11.22 15.67
CA GLU A 87 -11.61 -11.48 16.62
C GLU A 87 -12.95 -10.87 16.17
N LEU A 88 -12.95 -10.03 15.13
CA LEU A 88 -14.16 -9.42 14.59
C LEU A 88 -14.78 -10.31 13.51
N ASP A 89 -16.10 -10.36 13.44
CA ASP A 89 -16.78 -10.91 12.29
C ASP A 89 -16.64 -9.94 11.10
N ASN A 90 -16.49 -10.46 9.88
CA ASN A 90 -16.36 -9.67 8.64
C ASN A 90 -15.14 -8.71 8.60
N VAL A 91 -14.00 -9.14 9.13
CA VAL A 91 -12.73 -8.40 9.15
C VAL A 91 -12.38 -7.75 7.81
N GLU A 92 -12.53 -8.47 6.70
CA GLU A 92 -12.18 -7.99 5.37
C GLU A 92 -13.01 -6.78 4.93
N GLU A 93 -14.32 -6.81 5.18
CA GLU A 93 -15.25 -5.71 4.85
C GLU A 93 -14.98 -4.49 5.76
N ILE A 94 -14.78 -4.74 7.05
CA ILE A 94 -14.43 -3.69 8.02
C ILE A 94 -13.10 -3.04 7.65
N ILE A 95 -12.10 -3.83 7.29
CA ILE A 95 -10.80 -3.30 6.85
C ILE A 95 -11.00 -2.48 5.58
N ALA A 96 -11.71 -2.97 4.57
CA ALA A 96 -11.92 -2.22 3.33
C ALA A 96 -12.58 -0.84 3.58
N ASP A 97 -13.63 -0.81 4.41
CA ASP A 97 -14.35 0.43 4.73
C ASP A 97 -13.54 1.37 5.62
N VAL A 98 -12.99 0.87 6.73
CA VAL A 98 -12.22 1.67 7.68
C VAL A 98 -10.94 2.22 7.05
N MET A 99 -10.29 1.44 6.19
CA MET A 99 -9.06 1.86 5.53
C MET A 99 -9.28 2.98 4.53
N ALA A 100 -10.42 3.01 3.84
CA ALA A 100 -10.78 4.14 2.98
C ALA A 100 -10.91 5.44 3.79
N TYR A 101 -11.48 5.36 4.99
CA TYR A 101 -11.58 6.51 5.91
C TYR A 101 -10.22 6.92 6.49
N LEU A 102 -9.41 5.96 6.97
CA LEU A 102 -8.08 6.22 7.49
C LEU A 102 -7.17 6.84 6.43
N TRP A 103 -7.22 6.34 5.19
CA TRP A 103 -6.52 6.94 4.07
C TRP A 103 -6.93 8.39 3.86
N ARG A 104 -8.23 8.69 3.87
CA ARG A 104 -8.71 10.05 3.67
C ARG A 104 -8.22 11.00 4.76
N VAL A 105 -8.17 10.56 6.00
CA VAL A 105 -7.59 11.32 7.13
C VAL A 105 -6.10 11.56 6.90
N GLU A 106 -5.34 10.53 6.53
CA GLU A 106 -3.90 10.66 6.35
C GLU A 106 -3.55 11.53 5.13
N ASN A 107 -4.35 11.47 4.07
CA ASN A 107 -4.19 12.36 2.92
C ASN A 107 -4.46 13.83 3.29
N ILE A 108 -5.49 14.10 4.10
CA ILE A 108 -5.75 15.45 4.63
C ILE A 108 -4.54 15.93 5.44
N LYS A 109 -3.98 15.08 6.31
CA LYS A 109 -2.80 15.42 7.10
C LYS A 109 -1.59 15.76 6.22
N VAL A 110 -1.29 14.94 5.21
CA VAL A 110 -0.20 15.19 4.25
C VAL A 110 -0.40 16.52 3.51
N GLU A 111 -1.62 16.81 3.04
CA GLU A 111 -1.89 18.08 2.36
C GLU A 111 -1.76 19.29 3.30
N VAL A 112 -2.20 19.17 4.55
CA VAL A 112 -1.98 20.21 5.57
C VAL A 112 -0.49 20.42 5.84
N GLU A 113 0.30 19.35 5.98
CA GLU A 113 1.75 19.43 6.18
C GLU A 113 2.44 20.11 4.99
N LYS A 114 2.03 19.81 3.75
CA LYS A 114 2.54 20.48 2.54
C LYS A 114 2.24 21.98 2.56
N GLU A 115 1.00 22.36 2.84
CA GLU A 115 0.60 23.77 2.92
C GLU A 115 1.35 24.52 4.02
N VAL A 116 1.55 23.90 5.19
CA VAL A 116 2.35 24.47 6.27
C VAL A 116 3.82 24.64 5.84
N ALA A 117 4.40 23.66 5.14
CA ALA A 117 5.76 23.76 4.64
C ALA A 117 5.92 24.88 3.59
N VAL A 118 4.97 25.01 2.66
CA VAL A 118 4.95 26.08 1.65
C VAL A 118 4.79 27.45 2.31
N GLY A 119 3.83 27.59 3.23
CA GLY A 119 3.61 28.83 3.98
C GLY A 119 4.81 29.21 4.85
N GLY A 120 5.41 28.22 5.53
CA GLY A 120 6.62 28.40 6.33
C GLY A 120 7.81 28.87 5.50
N LEU A 121 8.01 28.26 4.32
CA LEU A 121 9.07 28.68 3.39
C LEU A 121 8.84 30.11 2.87
N ALA A 122 7.60 30.49 2.57
CA ALA A 122 7.26 31.85 2.13
C ALA A 122 7.57 32.89 3.22
N ILE A 123 7.23 32.60 4.48
CA ILE A 123 7.56 33.46 5.63
C ILE A 123 9.08 33.56 5.81
N PHE A 124 9.79 32.43 5.75
CA PHE A 124 11.24 32.40 5.88
C PHE A 124 11.93 33.23 4.79
N ASN A 125 11.50 33.08 3.54
CA ASN A 125 12.02 33.86 2.41
C ASN A 125 11.73 35.36 2.57
N TYR A 126 10.52 35.74 2.99
CA TYR A 126 10.19 37.13 3.28
C TYR A 126 11.09 37.73 4.36
N LEU A 127 11.33 37.00 5.44
CA LEU A 127 12.23 37.43 6.52
C LEU A 127 13.67 37.59 6.01
N LEU A 128 14.18 36.66 5.21
CA LEU A 128 15.50 36.76 4.59
C LEU A 128 15.64 38.02 3.71
N THR A 129 14.67 38.28 2.83
CA THR A 129 14.69 39.46 1.95
C THR A 129 14.63 40.76 2.75
N LYS A 130 13.79 40.80 3.79
CA LYS A 130 13.65 41.97 4.66
C LYS A 130 14.93 42.24 5.47
N SER A 131 15.56 41.20 6.02
CA SER A 131 16.82 41.32 6.75
C SER A 131 17.95 41.81 5.86
N TYR A 132 18.05 41.25 4.64
CA TYR A 132 19.05 41.67 3.65
C TYR A 132 18.91 43.16 3.28
N HIS A 133 17.68 43.63 3.00
CA HIS A 133 17.44 45.06 2.74
C HIS A 133 17.68 45.97 3.95
N SER A 134 17.65 45.45 5.18
CA SER A 134 17.97 46.24 6.38
C SER A 134 19.48 46.38 6.61
N GLU A 135 20.26 45.39 6.19
CA GLU A 135 21.74 45.38 6.29
C GLU A 135 22.42 46.08 5.09
N TYR A 136 21.72 46.15 3.95
CA TYR A 136 22.14 46.83 2.72
C TYR A 136 21.03 47.75 2.18
N PRO A 137 20.79 48.91 2.82
CA PRO A 137 19.71 49.83 2.45
C PRO A 137 19.94 50.60 1.14
#